data_AF-A0AAW5JZC4-F1
#
_entry.id   AF-A0AAW5JZC4-F1
#
_cell.length_a   1.000
_cell.length_b   1.000
_cell.length_c   1.000
_cell.angle_alpha   90.00
_cell.angle_beta   90.00
_cell.angle_gamma   90.00
#
_symmetry.space_group_name_H-M   'P 1'
#
loop_
_entity.id
_entity.type
_entity.pdbx_description
1 polymer ?
#
loop_
_entity_poly.entity_id
_entity_poly.type
_entity_poly.pdbx_seq_one_letter_code
_entity_poly.pdbx_strand_id
1 'polypeptide(L)' 'MIELLEKHDFKKLKEELESVHPVDIVDALEELDKKQRILIFRLLAKEEAAEVFTDMNSDMREDLINALTDS' A
#
# COMPACT_ATOMS: atom_id res chain seq x y z
N MET A 1 -4.45 -9.22 -6.02
CA MET A 1 -3.74 -7.92 -5.93
C MET A 1 -2.53 -7.83 -6.87
N ILE A 2 -1.57 -8.76 -6.79
CA ILE A 2 -0.31 -8.73 -7.57
C ILE A 2 -0.55 -8.69 -9.10
N GLU A 3 -1.46 -9.51 -9.62
CA GLU A 3 -1.78 -9.51 -11.06
C GLU A 3 -2.33 -8.17 -11.57
N LEU A 4 -3.01 -7.39 -10.73
CA LEU A 4 -3.56 -6.07 -11.09
C LEU A 4 -2.47 -5.00 -11.09
N LEU A 5 -1.49 -5.13 -10.18
CA LEU A 5 -0.26 -4.31 -10.20
C LEU A 5 0.53 -4.54 -11.49
N GLU A 6 0.70 -5.80 -11.93
CA GLU A 6 1.40 -6.10 -13.18
C GLU A 6 0.65 -5.58 -14.41
N LYS A 7 -0.69 -5.55 -14.36
CA LYS A 7 -1.55 -5.01 -15.43
C LYS A 7 -1.69 -3.48 -15.37
N HIS A 8 -1.08 -2.80 -14.39
CA HIS A 8 -1.28 -1.37 -14.12
C HIS A 8 -2.76 -0.97 -14.04
N ASP A 9 -3.62 -1.85 -13.57
CA ASP A 9 -5.07 -1.63 -13.55
C ASP A 9 -5.49 -0.95 -12.25
N PHE A 10 -5.09 0.31 -12.10
CA PHE A 10 -5.25 1.10 -10.87
C PHE A 10 -6.71 1.27 -10.43
N LYS A 11 -7.64 1.24 -11.39
CA LYS A 11 -9.07 1.38 -11.11
C LYS A 11 -9.57 0.19 -10.30
N LYS A 12 -9.33 -1.01 -10.81
CA LYS A 12 -9.68 -2.26 -10.10
C LYS A 12 -8.89 -2.42 -8.81
N LEU A 13 -7.61 -2.05 -8.83
CA LEU A 13 -6.78 -2.13 -7.65
C LEU A 13 -7.35 -1.27 -6.51
N LYS A 14 -7.81 -0.06 -6.82
CA LYS A 14 -8.47 0.80 -5.83
C LYS A 14 -9.79 0.20 -5.32
N GLU A 15 -10.64 -0.32 -6.21
CA GLU A 15 -11.90 -0.98 -5.81
C GLU A 15 -11.64 -2.19 -4.90
N GLU A 16 -10.61 -2.98 -5.18
CA GLU A 16 -10.19 -4.10 -4.33
C GLU A 16 -9.67 -3.61 -2.98
N LEU A 17 -8.80 -2.60 -2.96
CA LEU A 17 -8.27 -2.04 -1.72
C LEU A 17 -9.39 -1.51 -0.82
N GLU A 18 -10.38 -0.81 -1.38
CA GLU A 18 -11.56 -0.33 -0.63
C GLU A 18 -12.44 -1.48 -0.09
N SER A 19 -12.29 -2.70 -0.61
CA SER A 19 -13.02 -3.89 -0.14
C SER A 19 -12.18 -4.81 0.74
N VAL A 20 -10.87 -4.58 0.86
CA VAL A 20 -9.93 -5.42 1.62
C VAL A 20 -9.65 -4.74 2.96
N HIS A 21 -9.53 -5.53 4.04
CA HIS A 21 -9.23 -4.94 5.34
C HIS A 21 -7.78 -4.45 5.44
N PRO A 22 -7.52 -3.36 6.17
CA PRO A 22 -6.18 -2.80 6.32
C PRO A 22 -5.15 -3.81 6.83
N VAL A 23 -5.54 -4.77 7.68
CA VAL A 23 -4.65 -5.83 8.16
C VAL A 23 -4.14 -6.74 7.03
N ASP A 24 -5.02 -7.13 6.10
CA ASP A 24 -4.66 -7.94 4.94
C ASP A 24 -3.79 -7.14 3.95
N ILE A 25 -4.00 -5.82 3.87
CA ILE A 25 -3.19 -4.92 3.06
C ILE A 25 -1.77 -4.85 3.62
N VAL A 26 -1.58 -4.75 4.93
CA VAL A 26 -0.23 -4.74 5.55
C VAL A 26 0.53 -6.02 5.20
N ASP A 27 -0.11 -7.17 5.36
CA ASP A 27 0.48 -8.48 5.07
C ASP A 27 0.89 -8.58 3.58
N ALA A 28 -0.02 -8.19 2.67
CA ALA A 28 0.29 -8.12 1.24
C ALA A 28 1.44 -7.14 0.94
N LEU A 29 1.50 -6.01 1.65
CA LEU A 29 2.56 -5.02 1.46
C LEU A 29 3.93 -5.53 1.94
N GLU A 30 4.00 -6.46 2.88
CA GLU A 30 5.25 -7.10 3.31
C GLU A 30 5.84 -7.98 2.20
N GLU A 31 5.00 -8.66 1.42
CA GLU A 31 5.42 -9.48 0.28
C GLU A 31 5.76 -8.67 -0.98
N LEU A 32 5.32 -7.42 -1.05
CA LEU A 32 5.53 -6.53 -2.19
C LEU A 32 6.87 -5.79 -2.13
N ASP A 33 7.45 -5.52 -3.31
CA ASP A 33 8.61 -4.66 -3.44
C ASP A 33 8.31 -3.23 -2.98
N LYS A 34 9.35 -2.54 -2.48
CA LYS A 34 9.32 -1.12 -2.06
C LYS A 34 8.48 -0.24 -3.00
N LYS A 35 8.73 -0.32 -4.30
CA LYS A 35 8.04 0.50 -5.31
C LYS A 35 6.54 0.19 -5.39
N GLN A 36 6.17 -1.08 -5.36
CA GLN A 36 4.77 -1.52 -5.41
C GLN A 36 4.05 -1.15 -4.12
N ARG A 37 4.72 -1.29 -2.97
CA ARG A 37 4.19 -0.90 -1.67
C ARG A 37 3.85 0.59 -1.62
N ILE A 38 4.77 1.45 -2.04
CA ILE A 38 4.54 2.91 -2.10
C ILE A 38 3.34 3.22 -3.01
N LEU A 39 3.25 2.54 -4.15
CA LEU A 39 2.16 2.74 -5.11
C LEU A 39 0.79 2.35 -4.51
N ILE A 40 0.67 1.16 -3.90
CA ILE A 40 -0.55 0.71 -3.21
C ILE A 40 -0.92 1.71 -2.12
N PHE A 41 0.06 2.07 -1.28
CA PHE A 41 -0.17 2.99 -0.15
C PHE A 41 -0.70 4.35 -0.63
N ARG A 42 -0.25 4.84 -1.78
CA ARG A 42 -0.70 6.10 -2.39
C ARG A 42 -2.12 6.03 -2.96
N LEU A 43 -2.64 4.82 -3.19
CA LEU A 43 -4.01 4.57 -3.67
C LEU A 43 -5.01 4.38 -2.53
N LEU A 44 -4.54 4.03 -1.33
CA LEU A 44 -5.37 3.86 -0.15
C LEU A 44 -6.10 5.15 0.22
N ALA A 45 -7.31 4.99 0.77
CA ALA A 45 -8.01 6.10 1.41
C ALA A 45 -7.23 6.59 2.63
N LYS A 46 -7.43 7.85 3.00
CA LYS A 46 -6.70 8.47 4.12
C LYS A 46 -6.89 7.72 5.44
N GLU A 47 -8.07 7.15 5.66
CA GLU A 47 -8.41 6.39 6.86
C GLU A 47 -7.66 5.04 6.87
N GLU A 48 -7.78 4.25 5.81
CA GLU A 48 -7.08 2.97 5.69
C GLU A 48 -5.56 3.12 5.69
N ALA A 49 -5.05 4.14 5.01
CA ALA A 49 -3.62 4.44 5.00
C ALA A 49 -3.10 4.70 6.42
N ALA A 50 -3.89 5.32 7.30
CA ALA A 50 -3.49 5.56 8.68
C ALA A 50 -3.47 4.25 9.51
N GLU A 51 -4.43 3.36 9.30
CA GLU A 51 -4.45 2.04 9.95
C GLU A 51 -3.29 1.17 9.47
N VAL A 52 -3.17 0.98 8.15
CA VAL A 52 -2.07 0.24 7.52
C VAL A 52 -0.70 0.77 7.98
N PHE A 53 -0.53 2.09 8.00
CA PHE A 53 0.73 2.71 8.44
C PHE A 53 1.05 2.45 9.91
N THR A 54 0.04 2.34 10.76
CA THR A 54 0.22 2.08 12.19
C THR A 54 0.67 0.65 12.44
N ASP A 55 0.07 -0.30 11.71
CA ASP A 55 0.37 -1.74 11.79
C ASP A 55 1.66 -2.13 11.06
N MET A 56 2.13 -1.32 10.10
CA MET A 56 3.39 -1.55 9.39
C MET A 56 4.62 -1.56 10.31
N ASN A 57 5.62 -2.38 9.96
CA ASN A 57 6.90 -2.39 10.65
C ASN A 57 7.71 -1.09 10.44
N SER A 58 8.72 -0.86 11.28
CA SER A 58 9.50 0.38 11.27
C SER A 58 10.23 0.60 9.94
N ASP A 59 10.82 -0.44 9.35
CA ASP A 59 11.50 -0.36 8.06
C ASP A 59 10.55 0.07 6.94
N MET A 60 9.35 -0.55 6.85
CA MET A 60 8.31 -0.20 5.88
C MET A 60 7.86 1.26 6.01
N ARG A 61 7.64 1.72 7.24
CA ARG A 61 7.23 3.10 7.50
C ARG A 61 8.31 4.09 7.10
N GLU A 62 9.57 3.80 7.44
CA GLU A 62 10.70 4.64 7.08
C GLU A 62 10.83 4.72 5.56
N ASP A 63 10.63 3.59 4.88
CA ASP A 63 10.63 3.49 3.43
C ASP A 63 9.53 4.35 2.77
N LEU A 64 8.31 4.30 3.31
CA LEU A 64 7.19 5.16 2.91
C LEU A 64 7.46 6.64 3.18
N ILE A 65 7.98 6.99 4.37
CA ILE A 65 8.30 8.39 4.71
C ILE A 65 9.34 8.94 3.75
N ASN A 66 10.41 8.20 3.47
CA ASN A 66 11.42 8.61 2.51
C ASN A 66 10.80 8.82 1.13
N ALA A 67 9.95 7.90 0.67
CA ALA A 67 9.29 8.00 -0.62
C ALA A 67 8.27 9.15 -0.73
N LEU A 68 7.63 9.53 0.38
CA LEU A 68 6.67 10.64 0.43
C LEU A 68 7.36 12.00 0.62
N THR A 69 8.55 12.01 1.21
CA THR A 69 9.34 13.23 1.48
C THR A 69 10.26 13.60 0.30
N ASP A 70 10.64 12.65 -0.55
CA ASP A 70 11.40 12.86 -1.79
C ASP A 70 10.49 13.36 -2.95
N SER A 71 9.60 14.33 -2.68
CA SER A 71 8.75 15.01 -3.67
C SER A 71 8.95 16.51 -3.67
#